data_AF-A0A8T6CIK4-F1
#
_entry.id   AF-A0A8T6CIK4-F1
#
_cell.length_a   1.000
_cell.length_b   1.000
_cell.length_c   1.000
_cell.angle_alpha   90.00
_cell.angle_beta   90.00
_cell.angle_gamma   90.00
#
_symmetry.space_group_name_H-M   'P 1'
#
loop_
_entity.id
_entity.type
_entity.pdbx_description
1 polymer ?
#
loop_
_entity_poly.entity_id
_entity_poly.type
_entity_poly.pdbx_seq_one_letter_code
_entity_poly.pdbx_strand_id
1 'polypeptide(L)'
;MPRRIAIIGGGISGLGAAWALHHHPDRFDFRLYEAREQLGGNAVTAEMPQDDGSTIPFDISVTALIPSVYDHILLLLEQFGIEVFDITFNYSVRYRGGVYAHDFDSDIREELQPEIEKFQRLLRRLHRFGWLSRSHSRFLNALNPFNYISMGTLLNLGGFSADFRYKVLKPMFVNFLMATNVFDMP
;
A
#
# COMPACT_ATOMS: atom_id res chain seq x y z
N MET A 1 -29.57 -23.34 17.17
CA MET A 1 -29.85 -22.57 15.93
C MET A 1 -28.59 -21.80 15.57
N PRO A 2 -28.18 -21.75 14.29
CA PRO A 2 -27.01 -20.98 13.86
C PRO A 2 -27.13 -19.50 14.25
N ARG A 3 -26.01 -18.85 14.57
CA ARG A 3 -25.98 -17.43 14.88
C ARG A 3 -26.15 -16.64 13.59
N ARG A 4 -27.16 -15.76 13.55
CA ARG A 4 -27.42 -14.89 12.40
C ARG A 4 -26.47 -13.69 12.39
N ILE A 5 -25.80 -13.46 11.26
CA ILE A 5 -24.80 -12.40 11.08
C ILE A 5 -25.13 -11.60 9.82
N ALA A 6 -25.09 -10.27 9.93
CA ALA A 6 -25.13 -9.38 8.77
C ALA A 6 -23.73 -8.82 8.54
N ILE A 7 -23.21 -8.99 7.32
CA ILE A 7 -21.97 -8.38 6.85
C ILE A 7 -22.36 -7.18 5.99
N ILE A 8 -21.88 -5.99 6.36
CA ILE A 8 -22.14 -4.75 5.63
C ILE A 8 -20.87 -4.36 4.88
N GLY A 9 -20.93 -4.39 3.55
CA GLY A 9 -19.82 -4.17 2.62
C GLY A 9 -19.28 -5.48 2.04
N GLY A 10 -19.22 -5.53 0.71
CA GLY A 10 -18.69 -6.61 -0.13
C GLY A 10 -17.27 -6.37 -0.63
N GLY A 11 -16.49 -5.55 0.08
CA GLY A 11 -15.04 -5.44 -0.15
C GLY A 11 -14.25 -6.64 0.38
N ILE A 12 -12.93 -6.63 0.21
CA ILE A 12 -12.04 -7.74 0.60
C ILE A 12 -12.23 -8.19 2.06
N SER A 13 -12.45 -7.27 3.00
CA SER A 13 -12.67 -7.59 4.42
C SER A 13 -14.02 -8.30 4.65
N GLY A 14 -15.09 -7.82 4.02
CA GLY A 14 -16.42 -8.41 4.11
C GLY A 14 -16.50 -9.78 3.43
N LEU A 15 -15.89 -9.92 2.26
CA LEU A 15 -15.76 -11.20 1.55
C LEU A 15 -14.90 -12.19 2.33
N GLY A 16 -13.78 -11.74 2.91
CA GLY A 16 -12.95 -12.58 3.78
C GLY A 16 -13.72 -13.08 5.01
N ALA A 17 -14.52 -12.21 5.64
CA ALA A 17 -15.39 -12.60 6.75
C ALA A 17 -16.47 -13.60 6.31
N ALA A 18 -17.14 -13.34 5.17
CA ALA A 18 -18.14 -14.25 4.61
C ALA A 18 -17.54 -15.64 4.30
N TRP A 19 -16.36 -15.66 3.68
CA TRP A 19 -15.63 -16.88 3.36
C TRP A 19 -15.28 -17.69 4.62
N ALA A 20 -14.78 -17.03 5.67
CA ALA A 20 -14.47 -17.71 6.94
C ALA A 20 -15.73 -18.28 7.62
N LEU A 21 -16.85 -17.55 7.62
CA LEU A 21 -18.11 -18.02 8.21
C LEU A 21 -18.72 -19.18 7.40
N HIS A 22 -18.55 -19.17 6.09
CA HIS A 22 -19.05 -20.23 5.19
C HIS A 22 -18.50 -21.62 5.54
N HIS A 23 -17.31 -21.71 6.16
CA HIS A 23 -16.71 -22.97 6.60
C HIS A 23 -17.36 -23.57 7.86
N HIS A 24 -18.31 -22.87 8.49
CA HIS A 24 -18.99 -23.32 9.71
C HIS A 24 -20.52 -23.12 9.64
N PRO A 25 -21.21 -23.74 8.65
CA PRO A 25 -22.63 -23.51 8.38
C PRO A 25 -23.56 -24.01 9.50
N ASP A 26 -23.11 -24.94 10.34
CA ASP A 26 -23.81 -25.41 11.53
C ASP A 26 -23.85 -24.34 12.65
N ARG A 27 -22.87 -23.43 12.66
CA ARG A 27 -22.69 -22.40 13.68
C ARG A 27 -23.19 -21.03 13.25
N PHE A 28 -23.13 -20.72 11.95
CA PHE A 28 -23.39 -19.38 11.43
C PHE A 28 -24.35 -19.39 10.24
N ASP A 29 -25.26 -18.43 10.23
CA ASP A 29 -26.12 -18.09 9.09
C ASP A 29 -25.85 -16.62 8.76
N PHE A 30 -25.24 -16.32 7.61
CA PHE A 30 -24.83 -14.96 7.28
C PHE A 30 -25.51 -14.42 6.02
N ARG A 31 -25.69 -13.10 5.99
CA ARG A 31 -26.08 -12.36 4.79
C ARG A 31 -25.11 -11.20 4.58
N LEU A 32 -24.62 -11.06 3.35
CA LEU A 32 -23.79 -9.95 2.92
C LEU A 32 -24.65 -8.92 2.20
N TYR A 33 -24.47 -7.65 2.57
CA TYR A 33 -25.13 -6.51 1.94
C TYR A 33 -24.05 -5.61 1.35
N GLU A 34 -24.08 -5.43 0.03
CA GLU A 34 -23.23 -4.50 -0.70
C GLU A 34 -24.13 -3.44 -1.35
N ALA A 35 -23.68 -2.18 -1.33
CA ALA A 35 -24.44 -1.06 -1.89
C ALA A 35 -24.33 -1.01 -3.43
N ARG A 36 -23.21 -1.50 -3.99
CA ARG A 36 -22.96 -1.58 -5.43
C ARG A 36 -23.49 -2.89 -6.01
N GLU A 37 -23.64 -2.92 -7.34
CA GLU A 37 -24.02 -4.14 -8.07
C GLU A 37 -22.88 -5.18 -8.14
N GLN A 38 -21.64 -4.76 -7.82
CA GLN A 38 -20.44 -5.58 -7.91
C GLN A 38 -19.74 -5.69 -6.54
N LEU A 39 -19.22 -6.89 -6.26
CA LEU A 39 -18.36 -7.17 -5.12
C LEU A 39 -16.90 -6.77 -5.40
N GLY A 40 -16.09 -6.59 -4.35
CA GLY A 40 -14.66 -6.26 -4.46
C GLY A 40 -14.30 -4.91 -3.84
N GLY A 41 -15.28 -4.03 -3.65
CA GLY A 41 -15.10 -2.74 -3.00
C GLY A 41 -14.16 -1.84 -3.81
N ASN A 42 -12.95 -1.59 -3.28
CA ASN A 42 -11.95 -0.80 -4.00
C ASN A 42 -11.22 -1.61 -5.08
N ALA A 43 -11.21 -2.94 -5.05
CA ALA A 43 -10.64 -3.75 -6.12
C ALA A 43 -11.61 -3.75 -7.31
N VAL A 44 -11.28 -3.01 -8.36
CA VAL A 44 -12.12 -2.83 -9.54
C VAL A 44 -11.27 -3.04 -10.79
N THR A 45 -11.78 -3.91 -11.66
CA THR A 45 -11.25 -4.16 -13.00
C THR A 45 -12.23 -3.55 -14.00
N ALA A 46 -11.74 -2.70 -14.88
CA ALA A 46 -12.50 -2.09 -15.96
C ALA A 46 -12.18 -2.79 -17.29
N GLU A 47 -13.16 -2.91 -18.17
CA GLU A 47 -12.95 -3.42 -19.52
C GLU A 47 -12.45 -2.28 -20.43
N MET A 48 -11.18 -2.35 -20.85
CA MET A 48 -10.57 -1.36 -21.74
C MET A 48 -10.80 -1.74 -23.20
N PRO A 49 -11.58 -0.97 -23.98
CA PRO A 49 -11.84 -1.28 -25.38
C PRO A 49 -10.57 -1.18 -26.24
N GLN A 50 -10.44 -2.08 -27.21
CA GLN A 50 -9.35 -2.13 -28.19
C GLN A 50 -9.85 -1.77 -29.59
N ASP A 51 -8.92 -1.38 -30.47
CA ASP A 51 -9.23 -0.97 -31.85
C ASP A 51 -9.87 -2.09 -32.70
N ASP A 52 -9.61 -3.35 -32.37
CA ASP A 52 -10.17 -4.52 -33.04
C ASP A 52 -11.57 -4.94 -32.52
N GLY A 53 -12.12 -4.17 -31.57
CA GLY A 53 -13.42 -4.43 -30.94
C GLY A 53 -13.37 -5.39 -29.75
N SER A 54 -12.19 -5.90 -29.36
CA SER A 54 -11.99 -6.67 -28.13
C SER A 54 -11.90 -5.77 -26.90
N THR A 55 -11.86 -6.38 -25.71
CA THR A 55 -11.58 -5.68 -24.45
C THR A 55 -10.43 -6.33 -23.71
N ILE A 56 -9.68 -5.53 -22.96
CA ILE A 56 -8.64 -6.00 -22.05
C ILE A 56 -9.03 -5.61 -20.62
N PRO A 57 -9.03 -6.54 -19.65
CA PRO A 57 -9.27 -6.20 -18.26
C PRO A 57 -8.14 -5.32 -17.73
N PHE A 58 -8.48 -4.19 -17.11
CA PHE A 58 -7.53 -3.22 -16.58
C PHE A 58 -7.90 -2.83 -15.14
N ASP A 59 -7.03 -3.17 -14.20
CA ASP A 59 -7.22 -2.82 -12.79
C ASP A 59 -6.95 -1.33 -12.57
N ILE A 60 -7.91 -0.62 -11.94
CA ILE A 60 -7.86 0.85 -11.81
C ILE A 60 -7.37 1.35 -10.45
N SER A 61 -7.20 0.46 -9.47
CA SER A 61 -7.02 0.85 -8.07
C SER A 61 -6.15 -0.12 -7.29
N VAL A 62 -6.58 -1.38 -7.16
CA VAL A 62 -5.83 -2.46 -6.50
C VAL A 62 -5.10 -3.22 -7.58
N THR A 63 -3.91 -2.75 -7.94
CA THR A 63 -3.17 -3.24 -9.11
C THR A 63 -1.95 -4.08 -8.77
N ALA A 64 -1.48 -4.02 -7.52
CA ALA A 64 -0.27 -4.70 -7.09
C ALA A 64 -0.37 -5.15 -5.63
N LEU A 65 0.33 -6.24 -5.31
CA LEU A 65 0.54 -6.71 -3.96
C LEU A 65 2.03 -6.86 -3.68
N ILE A 66 2.42 -6.69 -2.42
CA ILE A 66 3.79 -6.91 -1.95
C ILE A 66 3.80 -8.26 -1.22
N PRO A 67 4.49 -9.30 -1.75
CA PRO A 67 4.42 -10.64 -1.17
C PRO A 67 4.72 -10.71 0.34
N SER A 68 5.69 -9.92 0.81
CA SER A 68 6.09 -9.88 2.22
C SER A 68 5.09 -9.17 3.17
N VAL A 69 4.03 -8.57 2.62
CA VAL A 69 3.01 -7.82 3.37
C VAL A 69 1.64 -8.51 3.28
N TYR A 70 1.36 -9.24 2.19
CA TYR A 70 0.03 -9.75 1.85
C TYR A 70 -0.06 -11.29 1.82
N ASP A 71 0.50 -11.97 2.84
CA ASP A 71 0.55 -13.44 2.92
C ASP A 71 -0.80 -14.13 2.69
N HIS A 72 -1.88 -13.64 3.33
CA HIS A 72 -3.20 -14.25 3.17
C HIS A 72 -3.81 -14.09 1.78
N ILE A 73 -3.48 -13.00 1.08
CA ILE A 73 -3.95 -12.81 -0.30
C ILE A 73 -3.23 -13.79 -1.22
N LEU A 74 -1.93 -14.00 -1.04
CA LEU A 74 -1.18 -14.98 -1.82
C LEU A 74 -1.77 -16.39 -1.69
N LEU A 75 -2.07 -16.82 -0.46
CA LEU A 75 -2.70 -18.12 -0.21
C LEU A 75 -4.07 -18.25 -0.88
N LEU A 76 -4.85 -17.16 -0.88
CA LEU A 76 -6.14 -17.12 -1.55
C LEU A 76 -5.98 -17.27 -3.08
N LEU A 77 -5.06 -16.52 -3.68
CA LEU A 77 -4.77 -16.60 -5.11
C LEU A 77 -4.29 -18.01 -5.50
N GLU A 78 -3.38 -18.60 -4.72
CA GLU A 78 -2.91 -19.97 -4.91
C GLU A 78 -4.06 -20.99 -4.83
N GLN A 79 -4.94 -20.86 -3.83
CA GLN A 79 -6.10 -21.75 -3.68
C GLN A 79 -7.04 -21.72 -4.89
N PHE A 80 -7.17 -20.58 -5.56
CA PHE A 80 -7.98 -20.43 -6.77
C PHE A 80 -7.20 -20.61 -8.07
N GLY A 81 -5.90 -20.95 -8.00
CA GLY A 81 -5.04 -21.12 -9.16
C GLY A 81 -4.82 -19.83 -9.96
N ILE A 82 -4.89 -18.67 -9.30
CA ILE A 82 -4.67 -17.37 -9.92
C ILE A 82 -3.17 -17.09 -9.92
N GLU A 83 -2.60 -16.96 -11.12
CA GLU A 83 -1.19 -16.67 -11.32
C GLU A 83 -0.84 -15.22 -10.92
N VAL A 84 0.31 -15.06 -10.28
CA VAL A 84 0.90 -13.75 -9.97
C VAL A 84 2.18 -13.63 -10.77
N PHE A 85 2.39 -12.47 -11.39
CA PHE A 85 3.58 -12.15 -12.16
C PHE A 85 4.30 -10.95 -11.57
N ASP A 86 5.62 -10.94 -11.70
CA ASP A 86 6.45 -9.84 -11.23
C ASP A 86 6.29 -8.63 -12.14
N ILE A 87 6.05 -7.47 -11.52
CA ILE A 87 6.06 -6.17 -12.19
C ILE A 87 7.10 -5.25 -11.56
N THR A 88 7.77 -4.46 -12.39
CA THR A 88 8.63 -3.37 -11.91
C THR A 88 7.83 -2.08 -11.86
N PHE A 89 7.67 -1.54 -10.66
CA PHE A 89 6.97 -0.27 -10.47
C PHE A 89 7.95 0.89 -10.54
N ASN A 90 7.99 1.58 -11.68
CA ASN A 90 8.77 2.79 -11.87
C ASN A 90 7.87 4.02 -11.72
N TYR A 91 8.40 5.11 -11.19
CA TYR A 91 7.69 6.40 -11.20
C TYR A 91 8.63 7.54 -11.59
N SER A 92 8.02 8.59 -12.15
CA SER A 92 8.71 9.85 -12.43
C SER A 92 7.83 11.03 -12.05
N VAL A 93 8.49 12.15 -11.74
CA VAL A 93 7.87 13.39 -11.31
C VAL A 93 8.47 14.51 -12.12
N ARG A 94 7.62 15.35 -12.71
CA ARG A 94 8.07 16.60 -13.34
C ARG A 94 7.79 17.75 -12.40
N TYR A 95 8.83 18.53 -12.07
CA TYR A 95 8.72 19.68 -11.18
C TYR A 95 9.43 20.90 -11.78
N ARG A 96 8.65 21.94 -12.13
CA ARG A 96 9.14 23.23 -12.64
C ARG A 96 10.18 23.12 -13.78
N GLY A 97 9.97 22.15 -14.68
CA GLY A 97 10.85 21.90 -15.83
C GLY A 97 11.90 20.82 -15.61
N GLY A 98 12.19 20.47 -14.36
CA GLY A 98 13.06 19.34 -14.02
C GLY A 98 12.29 18.02 -13.86
N VAL A 99 13.01 16.91 -13.91
CA VAL A 99 12.50 15.55 -13.80
C VAL A 99 13.22 14.81 -12.67
N TYR A 100 12.45 14.10 -11.86
CA TYR A 100 12.93 13.04 -10.99
C TYR A 100 12.42 11.72 -11.53
N ALA A 101 13.30 10.76 -11.78
CA ALA A 101 12.96 9.38 -12.10
C ALA A 101 13.66 8.45 -11.11
N HIS A 102 12.91 7.55 -10.48
CA HIS A 102 13.44 6.71 -9.40
C HIS A 102 14.55 5.75 -9.89
N ASP A 103 14.28 5.07 -11.02
CA ASP A 103 15.16 4.02 -11.55
C ASP A 103 16.02 4.48 -12.73
N PHE A 104 15.89 5.75 -13.16
CA PHE A 104 16.61 6.32 -14.30
C PHE A 104 17.40 7.56 -13.89
N ASP A 105 18.42 7.90 -14.67
CA ASP A 105 19.15 9.15 -14.50
C ASP A 105 18.24 10.32 -14.84
N SER A 106 18.29 11.36 -14.01
CA SER A 106 17.44 12.55 -14.14
C SER A 106 18.03 13.70 -13.34
N ASP A 107 17.73 14.92 -13.77
CA ASP A 107 18.32 16.15 -13.25
C ASP A 107 18.08 16.33 -11.74
N ILE A 108 16.84 16.09 -11.26
CA ILE A 108 16.53 16.20 -9.84
C ILE A 108 17.19 15.06 -9.04
N ARG A 109 17.33 13.87 -9.63
CA ARG A 109 18.00 12.74 -8.97
C ARG A 109 19.48 13.04 -8.76
N GLU A 110 20.16 13.56 -9.78
CA GLU A 110 21.56 13.97 -9.68
C GLU A 110 21.74 15.11 -8.65
N GLU A 111 20.89 16.14 -8.70
CA GLU A 111 20.88 17.27 -7.76
C GLU A 111 20.78 16.79 -6.30
N LEU A 112 19.87 15.84 -6.04
CA LEU A 112 19.52 15.39 -4.70
C LEU A 112 20.16 14.04 -4.30
N GLN A 113 21.08 13.52 -5.11
CA GLN A 113 21.72 12.22 -4.87
C GLN A 113 22.33 12.09 -3.45
N PRO A 114 23.02 13.11 -2.89
CA PRO A 114 23.54 13.01 -1.52
C PRO A 114 22.45 12.85 -0.46
N GLU A 115 21.29 13.49 -0.64
CA GLU A 115 20.14 13.38 0.25
C GLU A 115 19.42 12.04 0.10
N ILE A 116 19.30 11.53 -1.13
CA ILE A 116 18.74 10.20 -1.42
C ILE A 116 19.57 9.13 -0.68
N GLU A 117 20.90 9.18 -0.80
CA GLU A 117 21.77 8.22 -0.11
C GLU A 117 21.71 8.35 1.42
N LYS A 118 21.63 9.59 1.92
CA LYS A 118 21.45 9.87 3.35
C LYS A 118 20.12 9.29 3.85
N PHE A 119 19.05 9.42 3.08
CA PHE A 119 17.76 8.83 3.39
C PHE A 119 17.79 7.30 3.37
N GLN A 120 18.43 6.68 2.38
CA GLN A 120 18.62 5.22 2.34
C GLN A 120 19.43 4.72 3.54
N ARG A 121 20.44 5.48 4.01
CA ARG A 121 21.17 5.17 5.26
C ARG A 121 20.26 5.27 6.48
N LEU A 122 19.38 6.27 6.55
CA LEU A 122 18.38 6.41 7.60
C LEU A 122 17.40 5.22 7.60
N LEU A 123 16.83 4.87 6.45
CA LEU A 123 15.91 3.72 6.31
C LEU A 123 16.57 2.41 6.76
N ARG A 124 17.83 2.16 6.38
CA ARG A 124 18.59 0.98 6.86
C ARG A 124 18.83 0.99 8.37
N ARG A 125 18.91 2.15 9.01
CA ARG A 125 18.97 2.26 10.48
C ARG A 125 17.60 1.96 11.08
N LEU A 126 16.53 2.57 10.56
CA LEU A 126 15.16 2.35 11.01
C LEU A 126 14.74 0.88 10.90
N HIS A 127 15.10 0.21 9.80
CA HIS A 127 14.79 -1.20 9.60
C HIS A 127 15.42 -2.10 10.68
N ARG A 128 16.62 -1.73 11.20
CA ARG A 128 17.24 -2.43 12.34
C ARG A 128 16.46 -2.24 13.64
N PHE A 129 15.74 -1.13 13.81
CA PHE A 129 14.82 -0.91 14.92
C PHE A 129 13.43 -1.53 14.68
N GLY A 130 13.13 -1.97 13.46
CA GLY A 130 11.84 -2.57 13.08
C GLY A 130 11.45 -3.81 13.86
N TRP A 131 12.38 -4.45 14.59
CA TRP A 131 12.06 -5.54 15.52
C TRP A 131 11.13 -5.09 16.67
N LEU A 132 11.25 -3.83 17.12
CA LEU A 132 10.37 -3.26 18.14
C LEU A 132 8.93 -3.12 17.64
N SER A 133 8.76 -2.72 16.38
CA SER A 133 7.44 -2.62 15.74
C SER A 133 6.81 -3.99 15.47
N ARG A 134 7.62 -5.03 15.21
CA ARG A 134 7.16 -6.41 14.99
C ARG A 134 6.95 -7.21 16.28
N SER A 135 7.26 -6.63 17.44
CA SER A 135 7.05 -7.30 18.72
C SER A 135 5.56 -7.36 19.06
N HIS A 136 5.07 -8.54 19.44
CA HIS A 136 3.69 -8.73 19.92
C HIS A 136 3.46 -8.09 21.30
N SER A 137 4.52 -7.60 21.96
CA SER A 137 4.42 -6.92 23.25
C SER A 137 3.93 -5.48 23.08
N ARG A 138 2.72 -5.20 23.58
CA ARG A 138 2.14 -3.85 23.64
C ARG A 138 3.07 -2.85 24.34
N PHE A 139 3.81 -3.30 25.35
CA PHE A 139 4.75 -2.45 26.08
C PHE A 139 5.96 -2.05 25.22
N LEU A 140 6.61 -3.01 24.56
CA LEU A 140 7.75 -2.73 23.69
C LEU A 140 7.34 -1.89 22.47
N ASN A 141 6.16 -2.15 21.92
CA ASN A 141 5.59 -1.32 20.86
C ASN A 141 5.34 0.11 21.35
N ALA A 142 4.78 0.29 22.56
CA ALA A 142 4.54 1.61 23.13
C ALA A 142 5.82 2.41 23.40
N LEU A 143 6.96 1.75 23.59
CA LEU A 143 8.27 2.40 23.76
C LEU A 143 8.91 2.82 22.43
N ASN A 144 8.33 2.46 21.28
CA ASN A 144 8.86 2.86 19.99
C ASN A 144 8.71 4.38 19.80
N PRO A 145 9.82 5.15 19.74
CA PRO A 145 9.73 6.61 19.61
C PRO A 145 9.09 7.06 18.29
N PHE A 146 9.15 6.21 17.25
CA PHE A 146 8.54 6.50 15.96
C PHE A 146 7.01 6.48 16.00
N ASN A 147 6.38 5.96 17.06
CA ASN A 147 4.92 6.07 17.21
C ASN A 147 4.44 7.48 17.59
N TYR A 148 5.35 8.39 17.95
CA TYR A 148 5.02 9.72 18.48
C TYR A 148 5.73 10.87 17.75
N ILE A 149 6.61 10.56 16.79
CA ILE A 149 7.40 11.55 16.09
C ILE A 149 7.02 11.52 14.62
N SER A 150 6.52 12.64 14.10
CA SER A 150 6.15 12.72 12.69
C SER A 150 7.34 12.50 11.75
N MET A 151 7.06 11.96 10.56
CA MET A 151 8.05 11.89 9.48
C MET A 151 8.67 13.26 9.20
N GLY A 152 7.87 14.33 9.21
CA GLY A 152 8.36 15.71 9.04
C GLY A 152 9.38 16.12 10.09
N THR A 153 9.12 15.80 11.37
CA THR A 153 10.04 16.04 12.48
C THR A 153 11.33 15.26 12.31
N LEU A 154 11.25 13.98 11.96
CA LEU A 154 12.44 13.14 11.74
C LEU A 154 13.30 13.67 10.59
N LEU A 155 12.68 14.11 9.50
CA LEU A 155 13.37 14.67 8.34
C LEU A 155 13.99 16.04 8.67
N ASN A 156 13.33 16.87 9.47
CA ASN A 156 13.89 18.14 9.96
C ASN A 156 15.12 17.91 10.84
N LEU A 157 15.03 17.01 11.82
CA LEU A 157 16.17 16.64 12.68
C LEU A 157 17.31 16.00 11.89
N GLY A 158 16.96 15.23 10.86
CA GLY A 158 17.90 14.66 9.91
C GLY A 158 18.55 15.71 9.01
N GLY A 159 18.09 16.95 8.97
CA GLY A 159 18.61 18.01 8.08
C GLY A 159 18.37 17.70 6.61
N PHE A 160 17.18 17.23 6.25
CA PHE A 160 16.75 17.06 4.86
C PHE A 160 16.13 18.35 4.33
N SER A 161 16.44 18.72 3.09
CA SER A 161 15.96 19.95 2.46
C SER A 161 14.46 19.91 2.19
N ALA A 162 13.87 21.08 1.92
CA ALA A 162 12.51 21.14 1.40
C ALA A 162 12.43 20.51 0.00
N ASP A 163 13.47 20.68 -0.81
CA ASP A 163 13.55 20.15 -2.16
C ASP A 163 13.49 18.62 -2.17
N PHE A 164 14.27 17.94 -1.33
CA PHE A 164 14.17 16.49 -1.18
C PHE A 164 12.77 16.04 -0.73
N ARG A 165 12.17 16.75 0.23
CA ARG A 165 10.82 16.44 0.72
C ARG A 165 9.76 16.58 -0.37
N TYR A 166 9.77 17.67 -1.12
CA TYR A 166 8.68 18.00 -2.04
C TYR A 166 8.91 17.54 -3.48
N LYS A 167 10.17 17.42 -3.94
CA LYS A 167 10.50 16.92 -5.28
C LYS A 167 10.60 15.39 -5.35
N VAL A 168 10.98 14.73 -4.24
CA VAL A 168 11.22 13.27 -4.20
C VAL A 168 10.22 12.53 -3.32
N LEU A 169 10.21 12.81 -2.01
CA LEU A 169 9.43 12.00 -1.06
C LEU A 169 7.92 12.18 -1.19
N LYS A 170 7.41 13.41 -1.17
CA LYS A 170 5.96 13.66 -1.20
C LYS A 170 5.31 13.07 -2.44
N PRO A 171 5.83 13.24 -3.66
CA PRO A 171 5.27 12.61 -4.85
C PRO A 171 5.24 11.08 -4.76
N MET A 172 6.31 10.47 -4.25
CA MET A 172 6.37 9.02 -4.01
C MET A 172 5.20 8.58 -3.13
N PHE A 173 5.06 9.16 -1.94
CA PHE A 173 4.00 8.75 -1.00
C PHE A 173 2.58 9.06 -1.50
N VAL A 174 2.38 10.19 -2.20
CA VAL A 174 1.09 10.51 -2.83
C VAL A 174 0.74 9.46 -3.89
N ASN A 175 1.71 9.07 -4.73
CA ASN A 175 1.48 8.11 -5.79
C ASN A 175 1.19 6.70 -5.25
N PHE A 176 1.91 6.26 -4.21
CA PHE A 176 1.79 4.91 -3.69
C PHE A 176 0.71 4.72 -2.61
N LEU A 177 0.50 5.73 -1.76
CA LEU A 177 -0.39 5.62 -0.59
C LEU A 177 -1.61 6.54 -0.68
N MET A 178 -1.73 7.35 -1.74
CA MET A 178 -2.73 8.43 -1.85
C MET A 178 -2.77 9.34 -0.62
N ALA A 179 -1.65 9.43 0.11
CA ALA A 179 -1.54 10.21 1.33
C ALA A 179 -1.04 11.61 0.99
N THR A 180 -1.84 12.63 1.27
CA THR A 180 -1.45 14.03 1.02
C THR A 180 -0.71 14.66 2.21
N ASN A 181 -0.97 14.18 3.43
CA ASN A 181 -0.47 14.72 4.70
C ASN A 181 0.66 13.86 5.28
N VAL A 182 1.51 13.32 4.41
CA VAL A 182 2.55 12.33 4.74
C VAL A 182 3.51 12.81 5.82
N PHE A 183 3.81 14.11 5.85
CA PHE A 183 4.75 14.66 6.82
C PHE A 183 4.16 14.87 8.20
N ASP A 184 2.83 14.84 8.32
CA ASP A 184 2.12 14.98 9.59
C ASP A 184 1.82 13.61 10.24
N MET A 185 2.04 12.52 9.50
CA MET A 185 1.88 11.16 10.02
C MET A 185 3.02 10.84 11.02
N PRO A 186 2.68 10.33 12.22
CA PRO A 186 3.66 9.72 13.13
C PRO A 186 4.28 8.47 12.49
#